data_AF-A0A5R9P0B8-F1
#
_entry.id   AF-A0A5R9P0B8-F1
#
_cell.length_a   1.000
_cell.length_b   1.000
_cell.length_c   1.000
_cell.angle_alpha   90.00
_cell.angle_beta   90.00
_cell.angle_gamma   90.00
#
_symmetry.space_group_name_H-M   'P 1'
#
loop_
_entity.id
_entity.type
_entity.pdbx_description
1 polymer ?
#
loop_
_entity_poly.entity_id
_entity_poly.type
_entity_poly.pdbx_seq_one_letter_code
_entity_poly.pdbx_strand_id
1 'polypeptide(L)'
;MSGMIISSVDVDGKRGVRLTTKEGTLIRTLAVVADEQGVVTAAECLDEIDDTTLIRDHAVSDSGKYVPWIWSMLAGELDDNVLRQLNYRNQSEIPGLRERFAEAAGVRLSNVDQAAVSLLRSSAEPRLHLLPFYSGADEKAENRKRHGNIYPVFSDVMASGLRTKRVIDMKEGSLPEAVCKALSTTAHSVTPPYLKRFAQFKSFPEGCSRSAVVAFAVNVPPDWMPKTEADWVSFCQLATAVIDDLNPPADLLPAMIKATGGKWSDVVTKIMNAAYPPVPREAERPAPEGGQLLLEAPAAAAPQGGDQALVVVPLENRRPEPFFGIRASLSDVRDMVSLFADNVVLPLAAFGHDSQNVFLSSEVRASAELTAFRLLFTNRNLQDIADLGRRFHQEHHTIMEGNEALQQERKRFIAQQVDGDWPGLSAKRQAPNGLWIVPETSLNGLKRVSAELDHCVGRGSYDVSAERCDCHIVSIKYVDPAGQLKCLSTIEFAGIKGPNGPFVSKQHRSHGNGAPPDSAEEAASWYVGSLKSGQIETNWEQIKIFKDVDLRNTDSIERACKYDWREPEYVFAATVPWHPFLAKSFRGLTFEELLQSPEITSIADGFAPDILRMQR
;
A
#
# COMPACT_ATOMS: atom_id res chain seq x y z
N MET A 1 3.95 11.14 34.31
CA MET A 1 3.98 9.67 34.50
C MET A 1 3.63 9.05 33.17
N SER A 2 4.61 8.42 32.52
CA SER A 2 4.44 7.67 31.28
C SER A 2 4.17 6.23 31.65
N GLY A 3 2.92 5.79 31.51
CA GLY A 3 2.48 4.43 31.84
C GLY A 3 1.15 4.13 31.18
N MET A 4 0.85 2.85 31.01
CA MET A 4 -0.45 2.40 30.50
C MET A 4 -1.43 2.21 31.66
N ILE A 5 -2.59 2.85 31.57
CA ILE A 5 -3.67 2.73 32.54
C ILE A 5 -4.71 1.76 31.98
N ILE A 6 -5.06 0.74 32.76
CA ILE A 6 -6.13 -0.21 32.48
C ILE A 6 -7.29 0.13 33.41
N SER A 7 -8.46 0.47 32.84
CA SER A 7 -9.67 0.80 33.60
C SER A 7 -10.89 0.03 33.09
N SER A 8 -11.89 -0.14 33.94
CA SER A 8 -13.19 -0.68 33.53
C SER A 8 -14.09 0.42 32.97
N VAL A 9 -14.90 0.07 31.98
CA VAL A 9 -15.91 0.96 31.39
C VAL A 9 -17.30 0.39 31.66
N ASP A 10 -18.24 1.25 32.04
CA ASP A 10 -19.66 0.93 32.21
C ASP A 10 -20.52 2.08 31.66
N VAL A 11 -21.13 1.89 30.50
CA VAL A 11 -21.89 2.92 29.76
C VAL A 11 -23.11 2.31 29.12
N ASP A 12 -24.30 2.84 29.41
CA ASP A 12 -25.57 2.43 28.78
C ASP A 12 -25.83 0.91 28.85
N GLY A 13 -25.47 0.26 29.97
CA GLY A 13 -25.60 -1.18 30.16
C GLY A 13 -24.52 -2.03 29.47
N LYS A 14 -23.55 -1.39 28.81
CA LYS A 14 -22.37 -2.04 28.24
C LYS A 14 -21.21 -2.00 29.21
N ARG A 15 -20.56 -3.14 29.42
CA ARG A 15 -19.41 -3.29 30.31
C ARG A 15 -18.18 -3.69 29.50
N GLY A 16 -17.01 -3.20 29.90
CA GLY A 16 -15.79 -3.48 29.16
C GLY A 16 -14.52 -2.95 29.79
N VAL A 17 -13.50 -2.81 28.95
CA VAL A 17 -12.15 -2.39 29.34
C VAL A 17 -11.68 -1.22 28.48
N ARG A 18 -10.92 -0.32 29.10
CA ARG A 18 -10.28 0.84 28.50
C ARG A 18 -8.78 0.80 28.79
N LEU A 19 -7.98 1.06 27.76
CA LEU A 19 -6.54 1.23 27.83
C LEU A 19 -6.22 2.67 27.48
N THR A 20 -5.46 3.35 28.34
CA THR A 20 -5.04 4.74 28.10
C THR A 20 -3.53 4.85 28.25
N THR A 21 -2.85 5.40 27.26
CA THR A 21 -1.43 5.79 27.34
C THR A 21 -1.32 7.31 27.32
N LYS A 22 -0.33 7.84 28.04
CA LYS A 22 0.00 9.27 28.07
C LYS A 22 1.49 9.45 27.83
N GLU A 23 1.85 10.05 26.70
CA GLU A 23 3.22 10.34 26.31
C GLU A 23 3.34 11.85 26.03
N GLY A 24 3.91 12.59 26.99
CA GLY A 24 3.87 14.05 26.96
C GLY A 24 2.44 14.59 27.05
N THR A 25 2.02 15.33 26.03
CA THR A 25 0.65 15.85 25.85
C THR A 25 -0.26 14.91 25.08
N LEU A 26 0.29 13.91 24.38
CA LEU A 26 -0.49 12.98 23.58
C LEU A 26 -1.12 11.92 24.48
N ILE A 27 -2.43 11.74 24.35
CA ILE A 27 -3.19 10.71 25.05
C ILE A 27 -3.75 9.77 23.99
N ARG A 28 -3.65 8.46 24.19
CA ARG A 28 -4.30 7.49 23.29
C ARG A 28 -5.16 6.58 24.13
N THR A 29 -6.44 6.51 23.77
CA THR A 29 -7.44 5.71 24.48
C THR A 29 -8.04 4.69 23.53
N LEU A 30 -8.01 3.41 23.92
CA LEU A 30 -8.75 2.33 23.28
C LEU A 30 -9.76 1.76 24.26
N ALA A 31 -10.97 1.46 23.79
CA ALA A 31 -11.97 0.80 24.61
C ALA A 31 -12.75 -0.25 23.81
N VAL A 32 -13.13 -1.33 24.50
CA VAL A 32 -14.06 -2.34 23.99
C VAL A 32 -15.08 -2.64 25.09
N VAL A 33 -16.36 -2.52 24.76
CA VAL A 33 -17.49 -2.77 25.66
C VAL A 33 -18.49 -3.72 25.01
N ALA A 34 -19.22 -4.48 25.82
CA ALA A 34 -20.29 -5.37 25.37
C ALA A 34 -21.52 -5.24 26.26
N ASP A 35 -22.72 -5.34 25.68
CA ASP A 35 -23.97 -5.42 26.44
C ASP A 35 -24.25 -6.83 27.01
N GLU A 36 -25.41 -7.00 27.64
CA GLU A 36 -25.84 -8.30 28.18
C GLU A 36 -26.06 -9.36 27.10
N GLN A 37 -26.34 -8.94 25.86
CA GLN A 37 -26.52 -9.82 24.71
C GLN A 37 -25.19 -10.13 23.99
N GLY A 38 -24.08 -9.55 24.46
CA GLY A 38 -22.76 -9.72 23.86
C GLY A 38 -22.53 -8.87 22.60
N VAL A 39 -23.37 -7.86 22.34
CA VAL A 39 -23.15 -6.91 21.24
C VAL A 39 -22.00 -5.98 21.61
N VAL A 40 -20.94 -6.05 20.81
CA VAL A 40 -19.69 -5.33 21.06
C VAL A 40 -19.75 -3.92 20.45
N THR A 41 -19.16 -2.95 21.16
CA THR A 41 -18.79 -1.64 20.63
C THR A 41 -17.34 -1.36 20.98
N ALA A 42 -16.56 -0.89 20.02
CA ALA A 42 -15.18 -0.48 20.22
C ALA A 42 -15.04 1.01 19.93
N ALA A 43 -14.12 1.67 20.64
CA ALA A 43 -13.88 3.10 20.49
C ALA A 43 -12.38 3.42 20.56
N GLU A 44 -11.98 4.46 19.85
CA GLU A 44 -10.60 4.98 19.85
C GLU A 44 -10.61 6.51 19.88
N CYS A 45 -9.79 7.11 20.74
CA CYS A 45 -9.64 8.56 20.84
C CYS A 45 -8.20 8.98 21.13
N LEU A 46 -7.82 10.17 20.67
CA LEU A 46 -6.51 10.80 20.92
C LEU A 46 -6.54 11.83 22.07
N ASP A 47 -7.63 11.83 22.85
CA ASP A 47 -7.85 12.75 23.95
C ASP A 47 -8.29 12.02 25.22
N GLU A 48 -8.21 12.74 26.35
CA GLU A 48 -8.80 12.31 27.62
C GLU A 48 -10.26 12.74 27.67
N ILE A 49 -11.15 11.81 27.32
CA ILE A 49 -12.59 12.00 27.37
C ILE A 49 -13.24 11.01 28.34
N ASP A 50 -14.45 11.35 28.81
CA ASP A 50 -15.25 10.47 29.63
C ASP A 50 -15.77 9.28 28.80
N ASP A 51 -16.12 8.20 29.51
CA ASP A 51 -16.50 6.94 28.86
C ASP A 51 -17.78 7.05 28.01
N THR A 52 -18.72 7.93 28.38
CA THR A 52 -19.97 8.08 27.62
C THR A 52 -19.69 8.72 26.26
N THR A 53 -18.94 9.81 26.25
CA THR A 53 -18.48 10.48 25.02
C THR A 53 -17.62 9.54 24.17
N LEU A 54 -16.71 8.78 24.79
CA LEU A 54 -15.86 7.81 24.09
C LEU A 54 -16.67 6.78 23.32
N ILE A 55 -17.65 6.15 23.95
CA ILE A 55 -18.44 5.08 23.32
C ILE A 55 -19.45 5.63 22.30
N ARG A 56 -19.98 6.83 22.49
CA ARG A 56 -21.00 7.41 21.59
C ARG A 56 -20.41 8.09 20.36
N ASP A 57 -19.39 8.92 20.56
CA ASP A 57 -18.91 9.85 19.52
C ASP A 57 -17.63 9.35 18.84
N HIS A 58 -16.90 8.45 19.51
CA HIS A 58 -15.64 7.89 19.03
C HIS A 58 -15.72 6.38 18.76
N ALA A 59 -16.92 5.85 18.56
CA ALA A 59 -17.11 4.46 18.15
C ALA A 59 -16.41 4.20 16.82
N VAL A 60 -15.60 3.15 16.78
CA VAL A 60 -14.96 2.70 15.54
C VAL A 60 -16.05 2.16 14.64
N SER A 61 -16.33 2.86 13.55
CA SER A 61 -17.32 2.43 12.57
C SER A 61 -16.92 1.08 11.97
N ASP A 62 -17.84 0.12 11.93
CA ASP A 62 -17.69 -1.14 11.19
C ASP A 62 -17.82 -0.91 9.68
N SER A 63 -17.12 0.10 9.14
CA SER A 63 -17.15 0.51 7.74
C SER A 63 -16.43 -0.51 6.82
N GLY A 64 -16.39 -1.78 7.21
CA GLY A 64 -15.76 -2.87 6.47
C GLY A 64 -14.24 -2.93 6.57
N LYS A 65 -13.60 -2.16 7.47
CA LYS A 65 -12.15 -2.27 7.69
C LYS A 65 -11.85 -3.18 8.87
N TYR A 66 -10.97 -4.16 8.66
CA TYR A 66 -10.42 -4.97 9.74
C TYR A 66 -9.59 -4.09 10.68
N VAL A 67 -9.85 -4.18 11.98
CA VAL A 67 -9.14 -3.44 13.03
C VAL A 67 -8.55 -4.45 14.02
N PRO A 68 -7.29 -4.88 13.83
CA PRO A 68 -6.69 -6.00 14.56
C PRO A 68 -6.74 -5.86 16.08
N TRP A 69 -6.46 -4.66 16.60
CA TRP A 69 -6.39 -4.41 18.04
C TRP A 69 -7.71 -4.69 18.76
N ILE A 70 -8.87 -4.52 18.10
CA ILE A 70 -10.18 -4.81 18.70
C ILE A 70 -10.29 -6.30 19.02
N TRP A 71 -9.89 -7.15 18.08
CA TRP A 71 -9.97 -8.61 18.24
C TRP A 71 -8.99 -9.11 19.30
N SER A 72 -7.80 -8.52 19.40
CA SER A 72 -6.85 -8.79 20.48
C SER A 72 -7.43 -8.38 21.83
N MET A 73 -8.06 -7.19 21.93
CA MET A 73 -8.71 -6.77 23.17
C MET A 73 -9.90 -7.66 23.56
N LEU A 74 -10.72 -8.10 22.60
CA LEU A 74 -11.81 -9.04 22.84
C LEU A 74 -11.34 -10.41 23.33
N ALA A 75 -10.17 -10.86 22.85
CA ALA A 75 -9.51 -12.08 23.28
C ALA A 75 -8.78 -11.93 24.63
N GLY A 76 -8.75 -10.73 25.22
CA GLY A 76 -8.01 -10.44 26.45
C GLY A 76 -6.49 -10.43 26.26
N GLU A 77 -6.01 -10.18 25.04
CA GLU A 77 -4.60 -10.18 24.68
C GLU A 77 -4.05 -8.76 24.49
N LEU A 78 -2.93 -8.46 25.17
CA LEU A 78 -2.16 -7.23 24.98
C LEU A 78 -0.94 -7.53 24.07
N ASP A 79 -1.23 -7.68 22.77
CA ASP A 79 -0.25 -8.01 21.72
C ASP A 79 0.29 -6.77 20.99
N ASP A 80 1.13 -6.99 19.98
CA ASP A 80 1.77 -5.91 19.21
C ASP A 80 0.76 -5.01 18.49
N ASN A 81 -0.43 -5.50 18.17
CA ASN A 81 -1.46 -4.69 17.51
C ASN A 81 -2.05 -3.67 18.47
N VAL A 82 -2.35 -4.08 19.72
CA VAL A 82 -2.81 -3.16 20.76
C VAL A 82 -1.69 -2.18 21.15
N LEU A 83 -0.47 -2.67 21.34
CA LEU A 83 0.67 -1.85 21.74
C LEU A 83 1.03 -0.81 20.68
N ARG A 84 1.04 -1.19 19.39
CA ARG A 84 1.29 -0.29 18.26
C ARG A 84 0.20 0.79 18.19
N GLN A 85 -1.07 0.42 18.34
CA GLN A 85 -2.17 1.38 18.30
C GLN A 85 -2.08 2.41 19.44
N LEU A 86 -1.65 1.97 20.63
CA LEU A 86 -1.40 2.82 21.79
C LEU A 86 -0.06 3.59 21.75
N ASN A 87 0.77 3.37 20.72
CA ASN A 87 2.16 3.82 20.65
C ASN A 87 2.96 3.50 21.93
N TYR A 88 2.72 2.33 22.55
CA TYR A 88 3.37 1.97 23.81
C TYR A 88 4.74 1.33 23.59
N ARG A 89 5.81 2.00 24.03
CA ARG A 89 7.20 1.60 23.76
C ARG A 89 7.93 0.95 24.95
N ASN A 90 7.40 1.05 26.18
CA ASN A 90 8.10 0.53 27.37
C ASN A 90 7.97 -1.00 27.50
N GLN A 91 8.96 -1.72 26.97
CA GLN A 91 9.00 -3.18 26.94
C GLN A 91 9.08 -3.84 28.33
N SER A 92 9.64 -3.15 29.33
CA SER A 92 9.86 -3.73 30.67
C SER A 92 8.57 -4.00 31.45
N GLU A 93 7.51 -3.23 31.17
CA GLU A 93 6.22 -3.33 31.88
C GLU A 93 5.22 -4.26 31.18
N ILE A 94 5.47 -4.63 29.93
CA ILE A 94 4.53 -5.40 29.10
C ILE A 94 4.10 -6.73 29.76
N PRO A 95 4.99 -7.54 30.36
CA PRO A 95 4.58 -8.81 30.97
C PRO A 95 3.53 -8.63 32.07
N GLY A 96 3.73 -7.67 32.98
CA GLY A 96 2.78 -7.38 34.06
C GLY A 96 1.48 -6.74 33.56
N LEU A 97 1.56 -5.91 32.52
CA LEU A 97 0.39 -5.32 31.88
C LEU A 97 -0.47 -6.39 31.16
N ARG A 98 0.15 -7.39 30.52
CA ARG A 98 -0.55 -8.51 29.86
C ARG A 98 -1.42 -9.28 30.84
N GLU A 99 -0.88 -9.64 32.01
CA GLU A 99 -1.62 -10.38 33.04
C GLU A 99 -2.80 -9.56 33.58
N ARG A 100 -2.56 -8.30 33.96
CA ARG A 100 -3.60 -7.39 34.45
C ARG A 100 -4.68 -7.12 33.42
N PHE A 101 -4.31 -7.01 32.15
CA PHE A 101 -5.26 -6.81 31.06
C PHE A 101 -6.13 -8.04 30.84
N ALA A 102 -5.53 -9.23 30.79
CA ALA A 102 -6.26 -10.48 30.62
C ALA A 102 -7.27 -10.71 31.75
N GLU A 103 -6.89 -10.43 33.01
CA GLU A 103 -7.79 -10.49 34.15
C GLU A 103 -8.96 -9.50 34.02
N ALA A 104 -8.66 -8.23 33.74
CA ALA A 104 -9.69 -7.20 33.58
C ALA A 104 -10.65 -7.51 32.42
N ALA A 105 -10.13 -7.95 31.28
CA ALA A 105 -10.91 -8.33 30.11
C ALA A 105 -11.77 -9.56 30.38
N GLY A 106 -11.22 -10.61 31.00
CA GLY A 106 -11.96 -11.83 31.34
C GLY A 106 -13.15 -11.59 32.27
N VAL A 107 -13.02 -10.66 33.22
CA VAL A 107 -14.11 -10.27 34.12
C VAL A 107 -15.14 -9.38 33.41
N ARG A 108 -14.70 -8.37 32.65
CA ARG A 108 -15.60 -7.34 32.11
C ARG A 108 -16.25 -7.71 30.78
N LEU A 109 -15.61 -8.58 30.00
CA LEU A 109 -16.11 -9.11 28.73
C LEU A 109 -16.58 -10.56 28.85
N SER A 110 -16.97 -11.00 30.06
CA SER A 110 -17.43 -12.37 30.31
C SER A 110 -18.65 -12.79 29.49
N ASN A 111 -19.44 -11.81 29.02
CA ASN A 111 -20.62 -12.03 28.17
C ASN A 111 -20.27 -12.18 26.67
N VAL A 112 -19.01 -11.92 26.29
CA VAL A 112 -18.54 -12.09 24.92
C VAL A 112 -18.17 -13.56 24.68
N ASP A 113 -18.77 -14.17 23.67
CA ASP A 113 -18.48 -15.56 23.30
C ASP A 113 -17.05 -15.68 22.71
N GLN A 114 -16.12 -16.19 23.50
CA GLN A 114 -14.72 -16.31 23.14
C GLN A 114 -14.48 -17.30 21.97
N ALA A 115 -15.35 -18.28 21.77
CA ALA A 115 -15.26 -19.17 20.60
C ALA A 115 -15.64 -18.42 19.32
N ALA A 116 -16.63 -17.54 19.37
CA ALA A 116 -16.99 -16.66 18.27
C ALA A 116 -15.88 -15.64 17.95
N VAL A 117 -15.25 -15.07 18.98
CA VAL A 117 -14.08 -14.16 18.82
C VAL A 117 -12.94 -14.88 18.12
N SER A 118 -12.57 -16.07 18.60
CA SER A 118 -11.50 -16.89 18.01
C SER A 118 -11.77 -17.24 16.54
N LEU A 119 -13.00 -17.68 16.22
CA LEU A 119 -13.42 -17.99 14.85
C LEU A 119 -13.31 -16.79 13.91
N LEU A 120 -13.86 -15.64 14.32
CA LEU A 120 -13.81 -14.45 13.47
C LEU A 120 -12.39 -13.90 13.36
N ARG A 121 -11.62 -13.82 14.46
CA ARG A 121 -10.20 -13.39 14.41
C ARG A 121 -9.37 -14.23 13.45
N SER A 122 -9.72 -15.49 13.24
CA SER A 122 -9.06 -16.38 12.29
C SER A 122 -9.43 -16.16 10.81
N SER A 123 -10.49 -15.39 10.54
CA SER A 123 -10.99 -15.10 9.20
C SER A 123 -10.27 -13.93 8.55
N ALA A 124 -10.46 -13.77 7.23
CA ALA A 124 -9.73 -12.77 6.46
C ALA A 124 -10.22 -11.32 6.71
N GLU A 125 -11.53 -11.11 6.84
CA GLU A 125 -12.12 -9.78 7.05
C GLU A 125 -13.14 -9.81 8.21
N PRO A 126 -12.70 -9.99 9.46
CA PRO A 126 -13.63 -10.08 10.57
C PRO A 126 -14.26 -8.73 10.90
N ARG A 127 -15.56 -8.78 11.23
CA ARG A 127 -16.40 -7.62 11.51
C ARG A 127 -17.22 -7.84 12.78
N LEU A 128 -17.39 -6.80 13.58
CA LEU A 128 -18.03 -6.91 14.89
C LEU A 128 -19.50 -7.32 14.79
N HIS A 129 -20.22 -6.81 13.78
CA HIS A 129 -21.63 -7.18 13.58
C HIS A 129 -21.83 -8.66 13.19
N LEU A 130 -20.76 -9.40 12.87
CA LEU A 130 -20.82 -10.83 12.58
C LEU A 130 -20.70 -11.68 13.85
N LEU A 131 -20.24 -11.12 14.96
CA LEU A 131 -20.06 -11.84 16.22
C LEU A 131 -21.36 -12.51 16.71
N PRO A 132 -22.53 -11.83 16.72
CA PRO A 132 -23.78 -12.44 17.16
C PRO A 132 -24.23 -13.65 16.34
N PHE A 133 -23.73 -13.83 15.12
CA PHE A 133 -24.03 -15.03 14.34
C PHE A 133 -23.45 -16.28 15.00
N TYR A 134 -22.21 -16.20 15.49
CA TYR A 134 -21.51 -17.31 16.13
C TYR A 134 -21.72 -17.37 17.64
N SER A 135 -22.13 -16.27 18.28
CA SER A 135 -22.39 -16.22 19.71
C SER A 135 -23.63 -17.01 20.11
N GLY A 136 -23.59 -17.54 21.34
CA GLY A 136 -24.73 -18.18 21.99
C GLY A 136 -24.42 -19.60 22.44
N ALA A 137 -25.34 -20.17 23.22
CA ALA A 137 -25.25 -21.52 23.76
C ALA A 137 -26.33 -22.46 23.21
N ASP A 138 -27.13 -22.01 22.24
CA ASP A 138 -28.15 -22.85 21.62
C ASP A 138 -27.55 -23.79 20.56
N GLU A 139 -28.32 -24.81 20.16
CA GLU A 139 -27.89 -25.80 19.17
C GLU A 139 -27.49 -25.14 17.84
N LYS A 140 -28.16 -24.02 17.48
CA LYS A 140 -27.84 -23.25 16.28
C LYS A 140 -26.47 -22.61 16.36
N ALA A 141 -26.14 -21.92 17.45
CA ALA A 141 -24.82 -21.32 17.66
C ALA A 141 -23.73 -22.39 17.63
N GLU A 142 -23.92 -23.53 18.32
CA GLU A 142 -22.95 -24.64 18.29
C GLU A 142 -22.78 -25.24 16.89
N ASN A 143 -23.86 -25.36 16.11
CA ASN A 143 -23.78 -25.80 14.72
C ASN A 143 -23.02 -24.78 13.84
N ARG A 144 -23.28 -23.48 14.02
CA ARG A 144 -22.55 -22.41 13.32
C ARG A 144 -21.08 -22.43 13.65
N LYS A 145 -20.70 -22.53 14.93
CA LYS A 145 -19.30 -22.67 15.38
C LYS A 145 -18.64 -23.91 14.77
N ARG A 146 -19.34 -25.05 14.74
CA ARG A 146 -18.85 -26.27 14.09
C ARG A 146 -18.54 -26.04 12.62
N HIS A 147 -19.42 -25.38 11.87
CA HIS A 147 -19.19 -25.05 10.46
C HIS A 147 -18.09 -23.99 10.26
N GLY A 148 -18.01 -23.00 11.16
CA GLY A 148 -16.89 -22.04 11.25
C GLY A 148 -15.55 -22.75 11.34
N ASN A 149 -15.44 -23.73 12.22
CA ASN A 149 -14.22 -24.52 12.43
C ASN A 149 -13.83 -25.42 11.24
N ILE A 150 -14.74 -25.71 10.30
CA ILE A 150 -14.40 -26.44 9.07
C ILE A 150 -13.66 -25.53 8.09
N TYR A 151 -14.02 -24.24 8.02
CA TYR A 151 -13.40 -23.24 7.16
C TYR A 151 -13.07 -21.96 7.94
N PRO A 152 -12.12 -22.00 8.90
CA PRO A 152 -11.90 -20.89 9.84
C PRO A 152 -11.63 -19.56 9.12
N VAL A 153 -10.78 -19.62 8.10
CA VAL A 153 -10.38 -18.49 7.25
C VAL A 153 -11.52 -17.81 6.47
N PHE A 154 -12.70 -18.44 6.39
CA PHE A 154 -13.89 -17.93 5.70
C PHE A 154 -15.12 -17.80 6.62
N SER A 155 -14.90 -17.74 7.95
CA SER A 155 -16.00 -17.57 8.92
C SER A 155 -16.79 -16.27 8.70
N ASP A 156 -16.10 -15.20 8.31
CA ASP A 156 -16.70 -13.94 7.90
C ASP A 156 -17.63 -14.07 6.67
N VAL A 157 -17.24 -14.86 5.67
CA VAL A 157 -18.06 -15.14 4.47
C VAL A 157 -19.32 -15.92 4.85
N MET A 158 -19.16 -16.94 5.69
CA MET A 158 -20.29 -17.75 6.16
C MET A 158 -21.30 -16.90 6.95
N ALA A 159 -20.81 -16.01 7.82
CA ALA A 159 -21.63 -15.12 8.65
C ALA A 159 -22.18 -13.88 7.93
N SER A 160 -21.71 -13.55 6.73
CA SER A 160 -22.23 -12.40 5.96
C SER A 160 -23.21 -12.83 4.86
N GLY A 161 -22.99 -13.99 4.21
CA GLY A 161 -23.82 -14.47 3.11
C GLY A 161 -25.19 -15.01 3.54
N LEU A 162 -26.28 -14.49 2.97
CA LEU A 162 -27.63 -15.03 3.22
C LEU A 162 -27.74 -16.52 2.84
N ARG A 163 -27.14 -16.91 1.70
CA ARG A 163 -27.16 -18.30 1.23
C ARG A 163 -26.42 -19.23 2.19
N THR A 164 -25.21 -18.86 2.62
CA THR A 164 -24.40 -19.66 3.55
C THR A 164 -25.11 -19.80 4.90
N LYS A 165 -25.71 -18.71 5.42
CA LYS A 165 -26.54 -18.75 6.64
C LYS A 165 -27.69 -19.76 6.54
N ARG A 166 -28.44 -19.75 5.43
CA ARG A 166 -29.55 -20.69 5.21
C ARG A 166 -29.06 -22.13 5.15
N VAL A 167 -27.96 -22.41 4.45
CA VAL A 167 -27.40 -23.77 4.43
C VAL A 167 -27.00 -24.23 5.82
N ILE A 168 -26.38 -23.36 6.63
CA ILE A 168 -25.94 -23.71 7.99
C ILE A 168 -27.14 -23.92 8.92
N ASP A 169 -28.09 -22.99 8.95
CA ASP A 169 -29.19 -23.01 9.92
C ASP A 169 -30.33 -23.95 9.53
N MET A 170 -30.63 -24.06 8.24
CA MET A 170 -31.77 -24.85 7.71
C MET A 170 -31.32 -26.20 7.13
N LYS A 171 -30.01 -26.45 7.01
CA LYS A 171 -29.44 -27.64 6.36
C LYS A 171 -29.89 -27.80 4.90
N GLU A 172 -30.25 -26.69 4.24
CA GLU A 172 -30.74 -26.63 2.86
C GLU A 172 -29.57 -26.59 1.87
N GLY A 173 -29.06 -27.75 1.45
CA GLY A 173 -28.07 -27.89 0.38
C GLY A 173 -26.62 -28.08 0.86
N SER A 174 -25.67 -27.88 -0.04
CA SER A 174 -24.24 -28.14 0.19
C SER A 174 -23.51 -26.87 0.67
N LEU A 175 -22.95 -26.92 1.88
CA LEU A 175 -22.15 -25.81 2.42
C LEU A 175 -20.94 -25.49 1.54
N PRO A 176 -20.15 -26.48 1.07
CA PRO A 176 -19.05 -26.22 0.14
C PRO A 176 -19.47 -25.44 -1.11
N GLU A 177 -20.60 -25.78 -1.72
CA GLU A 177 -21.12 -25.07 -2.90
C GLU A 177 -21.57 -23.64 -2.57
N ALA A 178 -22.22 -23.46 -1.41
CA ALA A 178 -22.66 -22.13 -0.97
C ALA A 178 -21.47 -21.20 -0.72
N VAL A 179 -20.41 -21.69 -0.08
CA VAL A 179 -19.17 -20.94 0.16
C VAL A 179 -18.43 -20.68 -1.16
N CYS A 180 -18.28 -21.68 -2.02
CA CYS A 180 -17.68 -21.50 -3.35
C CYS A 180 -18.40 -20.42 -4.15
N LYS A 181 -19.74 -20.41 -4.15
CA LYS A 181 -20.51 -19.36 -4.83
C LYS A 181 -20.31 -17.99 -4.18
N ALA A 182 -20.23 -17.90 -2.86
CA ALA A 182 -20.00 -16.64 -2.16
C ALA A 182 -18.60 -16.06 -2.41
N LEU A 183 -17.60 -16.91 -2.65
CA LEU A 183 -16.23 -16.52 -2.98
C LEU A 183 -16.01 -16.27 -4.47
N SER A 184 -16.90 -16.76 -5.34
CA SER A 184 -16.80 -16.57 -6.79
C SER A 184 -17.23 -15.18 -7.20
N THR A 185 -16.59 -14.64 -8.23
CA THR A 185 -16.93 -13.35 -8.85
C THR A 185 -17.24 -13.54 -10.34
N THR A 186 -17.53 -12.46 -11.06
CA THR A 186 -17.61 -12.51 -12.53
C THR A 186 -16.26 -12.84 -13.18
N ALA A 187 -15.14 -12.54 -12.52
CA ALA A 187 -13.81 -12.75 -13.05
C ALA A 187 -13.24 -14.15 -12.75
N HIS A 188 -13.72 -14.83 -11.70
CA HIS A 188 -13.21 -16.14 -11.32
C HIS A 188 -14.26 -17.01 -10.61
N SER A 189 -14.14 -18.33 -10.81
CA SER A 189 -15.02 -19.33 -10.21
C SER A 189 -14.23 -20.22 -9.24
N VAL A 190 -14.68 -20.27 -7.99
CA VAL A 190 -14.11 -21.12 -6.95
C VAL A 190 -14.83 -22.47 -6.97
N THR A 191 -14.08 -23.55 -6.88
CA THR A 191 -14.61 -24.93 -6.87
C THR A 191 -14.31 -25.64 -5.54
N PRO A 192 -15.07 -26.69 -5.18
CA PRO A 192 -14.88 -27.41 -3.92
C PRO A 192 -13.46 -27.95 -3.66
N PRO A 193 -12.67 -28.39 -4.67
CA PRO A 193 -11.27 -28.78 -4.46
C PRO A 193 -10.41 -27.68 -3.83
N TYR A 194 -10.56 -26.43 -4.26
CA TYR A 194 -9.83 -25.29 -3.67
C TYR A 194 -10.29 -25.05 -2.23
N LEU A 195 -11.60 -25.08 -1.99
CA LEU A 195 -12.17 -24.89 -0.66
C LEU A 195 -11.66 -25.96 0.33
N LYS A 196 -11.53 -27.21 -0.10
CA LYS A 196 -10.95 -28.29 0.72
C LYS A 196 -9.49 -28.01 1.11
N ARG A 197 -8.72 -27.33 0.26
CA ARG A 197 -7.34 -26.92 0.59
C ARG A 197 -7.32 -25.77 1.58
N PHE A 198 -8.19 -24.77 1.45
CA PHE A 198 -8.29 -23.69 2.42
C PHE A 198 -8.70 -24.16 3.83
N ALA A 199 -9.50 -25.22 3.92
CA ALA A 199 -9.93 -25.81 5.19
C ALA A 199 -8.80 -26.28 6.11
N GLN A 200 -7.58 -26.50 5.58
CA GLN A 200 -6.47 -27.00 6.37
C GLN A 200 -5.78 -25.91 7.20
N PHE A 201 -6.06 -24.63 6.93
CA PHE A 201 -5.41 -23.50 7.59
C PHE A 201 -6.28 -22.94 8.70
N LYS A 202 -5.64 -22.63 9.82
CA LYS A 202 -6.34 -22.19 11.03
C LYS A 202 -6.62 -20.71 11.06
N SER A 203 -5.80 -19.90 10.40
CA SER A 203 -5.88 -18.44 10.45
C SER A 203 -5.51 -17.82 9.12
N PHE A 204 -6.16 -16.71 8.79
CA PHE A 204 -5.77 -15.88 7.66
C PHE A 204 -4.66 -14.91 8.09
N PRO A 205 -3.54 -14.81 7.34
CA PRO A 205 -2.44 -13.92 7.70
C PRO A 205 -2.88 -12.44 7.71
N GLU A 206 -2.42 -11.69 8.72
CA GLU A 206 -2.75 -10.28 8.88
C GLU A 206 -2.28 -9.45 7.68
N GLY A 207 -3.10 -8.45 7.30
CA GLY A 207 -2.81 -7.53 6.20
C GLY A 207 -3.00 -8.11 4.79
N CYS A 208 -3.32 -9.40 4.66
CA CYS A 208 -3.60 -10.03 3.37
C CYS A 208 -5.06 -9.82 2.93
N SER A 209 -5.30 -9.78 1.62
CA SER A 209 -6.61 -9.54 1.02
C SER A 209 -7.30 -10.85 0.66
N ARG A 210 -8.50 -11.13 1.21
CA ARG A 210 -9.27 -12.34 0.91
C ARG A 210 -9.53 -12.48 -0.58
N SER A 211 -9.99 -11.40 -1.22
CA SER A 211 -10.30 -11.38 -2.64
C SER A 211 -9.07 -11.64 -3.50
N ALA A 212 -7.92 -11.06 -3.14
CA ALA A 212 -6.65 -11.30 -3.82
C ALA A 212 -6.22 -12.77 -3.69
N VAL A 213 -6.26 -13.32 -2.47
CA VAL A 213 -5.88 -14.73 -2.21
C VAL A 213 -6.75 -15.70 -3.00
N VAL A 214 -8.06 -15.46 -3.06
CA VAL A 214 -8.99 -16.31 -3.82
C VAL A 214 -8.77 -16.16 -5.34
N ALA A 215 -8.66 -14.93 -5.85
CA ALA A 215 -8.40 -14.67 -7.27
C ALA A 215 -7.06 -15.24 -7.75
N PHE A 216 -6.05 -15.22 -6.89
CA PHE A 216 -4.76 -15.84 -7.16
C PHE A 216 -4.87 -17.37 -7.14
N ALA A 217 -5.51 -17.95 -6.11
CA ALA A 217 -5.61 -19.39 -5.93
C ALA A 217 -6.30 -20.12 -7.09
N VAL A 218 -7.30 -19.52 -7.74
CA VAL A 218 -7.96 -20.17 -8.90
C VAL A 218 -7.02 -20.39 -10.10
N ASN A 219 -5.92 -19.65 -10.17
CA ASN A 219 -4.90 -19.76 -11.21
C ASN A 219 -3.76 -20.71 -10.82
N VAL A 220 -3.78 -21.24 -9.59
CA VAL A 220 -2.75 -22.11 -9.02
C VAL A 220 -3.16 -23.57 -9.17
N PRO A 221 -2.32 -24.45 -9.74
CA PRO A 221 -2.62 -25.88 -9.75
C PRO A 221 -2.95 -26.40 -8.35
N PRO A 222 -4.01 -27.21 -8.16
CA PRO A 222 -4.42 -27.67 -6.82
C PRO A 222 -3.34 -28.40 -6.01
N ASP A 223 -2.36 -29.00 -6.68
CA ASP A 223 -1.22 -29.69 -6.05
C ASP A 223 -0.11 -28.75 -5.57
N TRP A 224 -0.14 -27.50 -6.03
CA TRP A 224 0.75 -26.42 -5.62
C TRP A 224 0.15 -25.55 -4.51
N MET A 225 -1.10 -25.80 -4.10
CA MET A 225 -1.66 -25.13 -2.92
C MET A 225 -0.78 -25.41 -1.69
N PRO A 226 -0.63 -24.45 -0.76
CA PRO A 226 0.25 -24.60 0.39
C PRO A 226 -0.10 -25.83 1.23
N LYS A 227 0.89 -26.42 1.88
CA LYS A 227 0.71 -27.62 2.74
C LYS A 227 1.17 -27.39 4.18
N THR A 228 1.85 -26.28 4.42
CA THR A 228 2.37 -25.87 5.73
C THR A 228 1.86 -24.46 6.05
N GLU A 229 1.82 -24.10 7.33
CA GLU A 229 1.43 -22.74 7.73
C GLU A 229 2.42 -21.69 7.22
N ALA A 230 3.72 -22.00 7.18
CA ALA A 230 4.72 -21.07 6.63
C ALA A 230 4.51 -20.79 5.13
N ASP A 231 4.19 -21.82 4.35
CA ASP A 231 3.85 -21.63 2.93
C ASP A 231 2.50 -20.95 2.75
N TRP A 232 1.54 -21.16 3.66
CA TRP A 232 0.25 -20.46 3.63
C TRP A 232 0.41 -18.96 3.83
N VAL A 233 1.19 -18.56 4.85
CA VAL A 233 1.54 -17.15 5.07
C VAL A 233 2.20 -16.55 3.83
N SER A 234 3.23 -17.23 3.30
CA SER A 234 3.96 -16.79 2.10
C SER A 234 3.05 -16.69 0.87
N PHE A 235 2.13 -17.64 0.70
CA PHE A 235 1.14 -17.65 -0.38
C PHE A 235 0.17 -16.48 -0.28
N CYS A 236 -0.39 -16.20 0.90
CA CYS A 236 -1.31 -15.09 1.09
C CYS A 236 -0.65 -13.73 0.85
N GLN A 237 0.58 -13.56 1.37
CA GLN A 237 1.38 -12.36 1.17
C GLN A 237 1.67 -12.13 -0.31
N LEU A 238 2.12 -13.18 -1.02
CA LEU A 238 2.41 -13.10 -2.44
C LEU A 238 1.16 -12.86 -3.28
N ALA A 239 0.05 -13.55 -2.97
CA ALA A 239 -1.21 -13.36 -3.68
C ALA A 239 -1.74 -11.93 -3.53
N THR A 240 -1.67 -11.37 -2.32
CA THR A 240 -2.02 -9.96 -2.06
C THR A 240 -1.15 -9.04 -2.89
N ALA A 241 0.17 -9.22 -2.85
CA ALA A 241 1.09 -8.36 -3.59
C ALA A 241 0.93 -8.47 -5.12
N VAL A 242 0.68 -9.68 -5.63
CA VAL A 242 0.51 -9.91 -7.07
C VAL A 242 -0.82 -9.36 -7.57
N ILE A 243 -1.93 -9.56 -6.85
CA ILE A 243 -3.24 -9.12 -7.34
C ILE A 243 -3.49 -7.64 -7.05
N ASP A 244 -3.15 -7.16 -5.85
CA ASP A 244 -3.48 -5.79 -5.45
C ASP A 244 -2.42 -4.76 -5.89
N ASP A 245 -1.13 -5.11 -5.85
CA ASP A 245 -0.04 -4.16 -6.16
C ASP A 245 0.47 -4.31 -7.61
N LEU A 246 0.76 -5.53 -8.08
CA LEU A 246 1.16 -5.76 -9.47
C LEU A 246 -0.03 -5.70 -10.43
N ASN A 247 -1.15 -6.34 -10.09
CA ASN A 247 -2.37 -6.45 -10.90
C ASN A 247 -2.13 -6.90 -12.36
N PRO A 248 -1.51 -8.07 -12.60
CA PRO A 248 -1.21 -8.54 -13.95
C PRO A 248 -2.49 -9.07 -14.66
N PRO A 249 -2.49 -9.12 -16.01
CA PRO A 249 -3.50 -9.86 -16.76
C PRO A 249 -3.60 -11.32 -16.27
N ALA A 250 -4.83 -11.80 -16.07
CA ALA A 250 -5.08 -13.12 -15.48
C ALA A 250 -4.42 -14.27 -16.28
N ASP A 251 -4.31 -14.13 -17.60
CA ASP A 251 -3.69 -15.13 -18.47
C ASP A 251 -2.16 -15.22 -18.32
N LEU A 252 -1.51 -14.21 -17.74
CA LEU A 252 -0.07 -14.25 -17.45
C LEU A 252 0.24 -14.92 -16.10
N LEU A 253 -0.72 -14.98 -15.18
CA LEU A 253 -0.52 -15.54 -13.83
C LEU A 253 0.06 -16.97 -13.85
N PRO A 254 -0.42 -17.92 -14.68
CA PRO A 254 0.13 -19.28 -14.71
C PRO A 254 1.62 -19.32 -15.05
N ALA A 255 2.09 -18.47 -15.97
CA ALA A 255 3.51 -18.39 -16.33
C ALA A 255 4.33 -17.77 -15.19
N MET A 256 3.81 -16.70 -14.57
CA MET A 256 4.45 -16.00 -13.45
C MET A 256 4.70 -16.92 -12.26
N ILE A 257 3.75 -17.82 -11.95
CA ILE A 257 3.85 -18.74 -10.81
C ILE A 257 4.49 -20.09 -11.16
N LYS A 258 4.76 -20.39 -12.43
CA LYS A 258 5.24 -21.71 -12.87
C LYS A 258 6.52 -22.15 -12.16
N ALA A 259 7.43 -21.21 -11.90
CA ALA A 259 8.70 -21.48 -11.23
C ALA A 259 8.57 -21.76 -9.72
N THR A 260 7.39 -21.55 -9.13
CA THR A 260 7.16 -21.78 -7.71
C THR A 260 7.19 -23.26 -7.36
N GLY A 261 6.62 -24.13 -8.21
CA GLY A 261 6.43 -25.55 -7.92
C GLY A 261 5.70 -25.81 -6.59
N GLY A 262 4.89 -24.87 -6.10
CA GLY A 262 4.23 -24.92 -4.79
C GLY A 262 5.12 -24.62 -3.57
N LYS A 263 6.37 -24.18 -3.76
CA LYS A 263 7.30 -23.79 -2.68
C LYS A 263 7.24 -22.28 -2.44
N TRP A 264 6.18 -21.83 -1.77
CA TRP A 264 5.84 -20.40 -1.68
C TRP A 264 6.83 -19.60 -0.82
N SER A 265 7.29 -20.18 0.29
CA SER A 265 8.31 -19.58 1.16
C SER A 265 9.66 -19.35 0.44
N ASP A 266 10.08 -20.33 -0.36
CA ASP A 266 11.29 -20.22 -1.21
C ASP A 266 11.15 -19.10 -2.23
N VAL A 267 9.97 -18.94 -2.83
CA VAL A 267 9.68 -17.92 -3.85
C VAL A 267 9.71 -16.53 -3.24
N VAL A 268 9.10 -16.34 -2.07
CA VAL A 268 9.18 -15.09 -1.30
C VAL A 268 10.64 -14.71 -1.06
N THR A 269 11.45 -15.67 -0.61
CA THR A 269 12.89 -15.45 -0.37
C THR A 269 13.63 -15.06 -1.65
N LYS A 270 13.33 -15.72 -2.78
CA LYS A 270 13.93 -15.44 -4.09
C LYS A 270 13.56 -14.06 -4.63
N ILE A 271 12.28 -13.68 -4.55
CA ILE A 271 11.80 -12.34 -4.92
C ILE A 271 12.52 -11.30 -4.08
N MET A 272 12.54 -11.49 -2.76
CA MET A 272 13.20 -10.55 -1.86
C MET A 272 14.70 -10.46 -2.14
N ASN A 273 15.38 -11.54 -2.55
CA ASN A 273 16.81 -11.50 -2.89
C ASN A 273 17.05 -10.81 -4.24
N ALA A 274 16.11 -10.96 -5.18
CA ALA A 274 16.13 -10.30 -6.47
C ALA A 274 15.89 -8.80 -6.36
N ALA A 275 14.94 -8.38 -5.52
CA ALA A 275 14.59 -6.98 -5.30
C ALA A 275 15.54 -6.24 -4.35
N TYR A 276 16.03 -6.93 -3.32
CA TYR A 276 16.93 -6.38 -2.30
C TYR A 276 18.15 -7.31 -2.16
N PRO A 277 19.07 -7.30 -3.14
CA PRO A 277 20.26 -8.12 -3.09
C PRO A 277 21.04 -7.79 -1.81
N PRO A 278 21.59 -8.80 -1.11
CA PRO A 278 22.40 -8.55 0.07
C PRO A 278 23.55 -7.63 -0.32
N VAL A 279 23.73 -6.54 0.43
CA VAL A 279 24.86 -5.65 0.27
C VAL A 279 26.12 -6.51 0.37
N PRO A 280 27.03 -6.49 -0.62
CA PRO A 280 28.29 -7.20 -0.50
C PRO A 280 28.90 -6.78 0.83
N ARG A 281 29.23 -7.74 1.71
CA ARG A 281 30.05 -7.41 2.88
C ARG A 281 31.31 -6.80 2.28
N GLU A 282 31.46 -5.48 2.39
CA GLU A 282 32.75 -4.87 2.14
C GLU A 282 33.71 -5.69 3.01
N ALA A 283 34.65 -6.39 2.36
CA ALA A 283 35.69 -7.09 3.07
C ALA A 283 36.25 -6.04 4.03
N GLU A 284 36.14 -6.29 5.35
CA GLU A 284 36.56 -5.38 6.39
C GLU A 284 37.86 -4.75 5.92
N ARG A 285 37.80 -3.49 5.47
CA ARG A 285 39.02 -2.80 5.08
C ARG A 285 39.83 -2.83 6.37
N PRO A 286 41.03 -3.44 6.38
CA PRO A 286 41.84 -3.44 7.58
C PRO A 286 41.90 -2.01 8.06
N ALA A 287 41.51 -1.79 9.32
CA ALA A 287 41.48 -0.47 9.91
C ALA A 287 42.81 0.21 9.55
N PRO A 288 42.81 1.42 8.97
CA PRO A 288 44.05 2.05 8.57
C PRO A 288 44.96 2.12 9.80
N GLU A 289 46.06 1.35 9.78
CA GLU A 289 47.05 1.36 10.83
C GLU A 289 47.61 2.79 10.90
N GLY A 290 47.26 3.53 11.96
CA GLY A 290 47.92 4.79 12.31
C GLY A 290 47.23 6.10 11.93
N GLY A 291 45.93 6.12 11.63
CA GLY A 291 45.19 7.38 11.43
C GLY A 291 44.43 7.84 12.67
N GLN A 292 45.07 8.53 13.61
CA GLN A 292 44.35 9.35 14.60
C GLN A 292 43.61 10.47 13.86
N LEU A 293 42.31 10.29 13.62
CA LEU A 293 41.42 11.39 13.28
C LEU A 293 41.22 12.25 14.55
N LEU A 294 42.08 13.26 14.68
CA LEU A 294 41.87 14.41 15.57
C LEU A 294 40.64 15.18 15.07
N LEU A 295 39.46 14.76 15.50
CA LEU A 295 38.28 15.62 15.55
C LEU A 295 38.44 16.48 16.80
N GLU A 296 39.05 17.65 16.65
CA GLU A 296 38.98 18.71 17.65
C GLU A 296 37.53 19.22 17.72
N ALA A 297 36.74 18.63 18.61
CA ALA A 297 35.49 19.24 19.07
C ALA A 297 35.82 20.36 20.07
N PRO A 298 35.17 21.53 19.99
CA PRO A 298 35.33 22.56 21.02
C PRO A 298 34.76 22.04 22.34
N ALA A 299 35.56 22.15 23.39
CA ALA A 299 35.26 21.67 24.73
C ALA A 299 33.97 22.30 25.29
N ALA A 300 32.89 21.50 25.30
CA ALA A 300 31.72 21.73 26.14
C ALA A 300 31.49 20.47 26.99
N ALA A 301 31.31 20.68 28.29
CA ALA A 301 31.32 19.70 29.35
C ALA A 301 30.51 18.42 29.06
N ALA A 302 31.20 17.27 29.11
CA ALA A 302 30.57 15.96 29.12
C ALA A 302 30.11 15.58 30.55
N PRO A 303 28.90 15.05 30.74
CA PRO A 303 28.56 14.31 31.95
C PRO A 303 29.18 12.91 31.89
N GLN A 304 29.80 12.49 32.99
CA GLN A 304 30.33 11.15 33.18
C GLN A 304 29.17 10.14 33.29
N GLY A 305 29.08 9.20 32.35
CA GLY A 305 28.12 8.10 32.44
C GLY A 305 28.13 7.17 31.24
N GLY A 306 28.93 6.09 31.31
CA GLY A 306 28.73 4.84 30.56
C GLY A 306 28.97 4.87 29.06
N ASP A 307 30.22 4.61 28.64
CA ASP A 307 30.57 4.29 27.25
C ASP A 307 29.94 2.96 26.80
N GLN A 308 28.73 3.02 26.28
CA GLN A 308 28.34 2.17 25.15
C GLN A 308 28.19 3.10 23.96
N ALA A 309 29.20 3.13 23.09
CA ALA A 309 29.08 3.73 21.77
C ALA A 309 27.92 3.05 21.05
N LEU A 310 26.79 3.75 20.93
CA LEU A 310 25.67 3.37 20.06
C LEU A 310 26.22 3.30 18.63
N VAL A 311 26.54 2.09 18.18
CA VAL A 311 26.81 1.84 16.76
C VAL A 311 25.49 2.03 16.03
N VAL A 312 25.26 3.26 15.56
CA VAL A 312 24.16 3.57 14.65
C VAL A 312 24.50 2.91 13.32
N VAL A 313 24.06 1.66 13.14
CA VAL A 313 24.05 1.04 11.82
C VAL A 313 23.08 1.86 10.96
N PRO A 314 23.53 2.45 9.83
CA PRO A 314 22.64 3.18 8.93
C PRO A 314 21.43 2.31 8.57
N LEU A 315 20.22 2.85 8.73
CA LEU A 315 18.96 2.15 8.43
C LEU A 315 18.89 1.68 6.96
N GLU A 316 19.69 2.27 6.08
CA GLU A 316 19.83 2.00 4.65
C GLU A 316 20.20 0.54 4.31
N ASN A 317 20.73 -0.23 5.26
CA ASN A 317 21.10 -1.63 5.05
C ASN A 317 20.09 -2.65 5.59
N ARG A 318 18.97 -2.21 6.18
CA ARG A 318 17.96 -3.16 6.70
C ARG A 318 17.05 -3.61 5.57
N ARG A 319 17.19 -4.88 5.21
CA ARG A 319 16.22 -5.57 4.34
C ARG A 319 14.81 -5.41 4.94
N PRO A 320 13.81 -4.97 4.14
CA PRO A 320 12.45 -4.86 4.64
C PRO A 320 11.91 -6.22 5.07
N GLU A 321 10.91 -6.22 5.95
CA GLU A 321 10.15 -7.43 6.27
C GLU A 321 9.55 -8.00 4.97
N PRO A 322 9.57 -9.33 4.76
CA PRO A 322 9.22 -9.94 3.49
C PRO A 322 7.90 -9.48 2.85
N PHE A 323 6.83 -9.33 3.62
CA PHE A 323 5.54 -8.90 3.09
C PHE A 323 5.65 -7.48 2.50
N PHE A 324 6.16 -6.53 3.28
CA PHE A 324 6.31 -5.15 2.82
C PHE A 324 7.29 -5.02 1.66
N GLY A 325 8.39 -5.78 1.69
CA GLY A 325 9.38 -5.77 0.62
C GLY A 325 8.83 -6.32 -0.70
N ILE A 326 8.04 -7.40 -0.68
CA ILE A 326 7.42 -7.93 -1.91
C ILE A 326 6.41 -6.93 -2.46
N ARG A 327 5.55 -6.36 -1.61
CA ARG A 327 4.56 -5.37 -2.04
C ARG A 327 5.21 -4.16 -2.70
N ALA A 328 6.24 -3.59 -2.05
CA ALA A 328 6.99 -2.48 -2.61
C ALA A 328 7.65 -2.85 -3.95
N SER A 329 8.36 -3.98 -4.01
CA SER A 329 9.01 -4.43 -5.24
C SER A 329 8.03 -4.68 -6.39
N LEU A 330 6.83 -5.19 -6.14
CA LEU A 330 5.82 -5.43 -7.16
C LEU A 330 5.06 -4.16 -7.56
N SER A 331 4.92 -3.21 -6.63
CA SER A 331 4.45 -1.85 -6.94
C SER A 331 5.44 -1.12 -7.85
N ASP A 332 6.74 -1.23 -7.60
CA ASP A 332 7.78 -0.66 -8.48
C ASP A 332 7.67 -1.25 -9.91
N VAL A 333 7.39 -2.55 -10.04
CA VAL A 333 7.15 -3.16 -11.36
C VAL A 333 5.92 -2.56 -12.04
N ARG A 334 4.87 -2.21 -11.28
CA ARG A 334 3.68 -1.56 -11.83
C ARG A 334 3.98 -0.15 -12.34
N ASP A 335 4.87 0.58 -11.67
CA ASP A 335 5.37 1.87 -12.15
C ASP A 335 6.15 1.71 -13.48
N MET A 336 7.01 0.69 -13.56
CA MET A 336 7.71 0.34 -14.81
C MET A 336 6.75 0.08 -15.97
N VAL A 337 5.68 -0.68 -15.74
CA VAL A 337 4.64 -0.95 -16.75
C VAL A 337 3.97 0.33 -17.20
N SER A 338 3.60 1.20 -16.26
CA SER A 338 2.90 2.45 -16.54
C SER A 338 3.78 3.40 -17.37
N LEU A 339 5.06 3.51 -17.01
CA LEU A 339 6.02 4.30 -17.76
C LEU A 339 6.26 3.74 -19.16
N PHE A 340 6.38 2.42 -19.31
CA PHE A 340 6.53 1.79 -20.63
C PHE A 340 5.27 1.98 -21.49
N ALA A 341 4.08 1.89 -20.90
CA ALA A 341 2.82 2.14 -21.61
C ALA A 341 2.77 3.58 -22.15
N ASP A 342 3.11 4.56 -21.31
CA ASP A 342 3.08 5.98 -21.65
C ASP A 342 4.18 6.39 -22.64
N ASN A 343 5.38 5.84 -22.51
CA ASN A 343 6.56 6.28 -23.27
C ASN A 343 6.84 5.43 -24.51
N VAL A 344 6.20 4.28 -24.67
CA VAL A 344 6.49 3.38 -25.79
C VAL A 344 5.21 2.86 -26.43
N VAL A 345 4.33 2.19 -25.66
CA VAL A 345 3.15 1.51 -26.23
C VAL A 345 2.19 2.50 -26.90
N LEU A 346 1.79 3.56 -26.19
CA LEU A 346 0.86 4.56 -26.71
C LEU A 346 1.45 5.34 -27.90
N PRO A 347 2.68 5.89 -27.83
CA PRO A 347 3.35 6.51 -28.97
C PRO A 347 3.47 5.60 -30.20
N LEU A 348 3.89 4.34 -30.02
CA LEU A 348 3.99 3.37 -31.13
C LEU A 348 2.62 3.12 -31.78
N ALA A 349 1.58 2.87 -30.98
CA ALA A 349 0.24 2.62 -31.50
C ALA A 349 -0.30 3.82 -32.29
N ALA A 350 -0.10 5.04 -31.77
CA ALA A 350 -0.57 6.26 -32.42
C ALA A 350 0.21 6.59 -33.69
N PHE A 351 1.53 6.43 -33.66
CA PHE A 351 2.40 6.61 -34.81
C PHE A 351 2.08 5.61 -35.92
N GLY A 352 1.92 4.32 -35.58
CA GLY A 352 1.59 3.26 -36.53
C GLY A 352 0.21 3.42 -37.19
N HIS A 353 -0.72 4.10 -36.51
CA HIS A 353 -2.06 4.40 -37.02
C HIS A 353 -2.13 5.71 -37.83
N ASP A 354 -1.02 6.45 -37.97
CA ASP A 354 -0.98 7.77 -38.63
C ASP A 354 -2.01 8.76 -38.03
N SER A 355 -2.19 8.68 -36.72
CA SER A 355 -3.02 9.62 -35.97
C SER A 355 -2.35 11.01 -35.95
N GLN A 356 -3.13 12.07 -35.87
CA GLN A 356 -2.61 13.44 -35.75
C GLN A 356 -2.86 14.03 -34.37
N ASN A 357 -3.99 13.66 -33.75
CA ASN A 357 -4.31 13.97 -32.37
C ASN A 357 -4.96 12.77 -31.72
N VAL A 358 -4.52 12.40 -30.51
CA VAL A 358 -5.16 11.31 -29.75
C VAL A 358 -5.65 11.80 -28.40
N PHE A 359 -6.91 11.48 -28.10
CA PHE A 359 -7.49 11.61 -26.77
C PHE A 359 -7.44 10.26 -26.06
N LEU A 360 -6.82 10.22 -24.88
CA LEU A 360 -6.69 8.98 -24.11
C LEU A 360 -7.88 8.82 -23.15
N SER A 361 -8.71 7.80 -23.42
CA SER A 361 -9.69 7.35 -22.42
C SER A 361 -9.02 6.43 -21.39
N SER A 362 -9.69 6.26 -20.24
CA SER A 362 -9.25 5.31 -19.20
C SER A 362 -9.13 3.88 -19.74
N GLU A 363 -10.01 3.49 -20.67
CA GLU A 363 -10.03 2.16 -21.30
C GLU A 363 -8.84 1.96 -22.24
N VAL A 364 -8.51 2.96 -23.07
CA VAL A 364 -7.34 2.91 -23.96
C VAL A 364 -6.06 2.79 -23.15
N ARG A 365 -5.94 3.59 -22.07
CA ARG A 365 -4.79 3.55 -21.17
C ARG A 365 -4.67 2.19 -20.47
N ALA A 366 -5.77 1.65 -19.95
CA ALA A 366 -5.78 0.32 -19.36
C ALA A 366 -5.37 -0.75 -20.38
N SER A 367 -5.83 -0.65 -21.63
CA SER A 367 -5.41 -1.54 -22.72
C SER A 367 -3.92 -1.45 -23.00
N ALA A 368 -3.36 -0.23 -23.07
CA ALA A 368 -1.94 0.00 -23.28
C ALA A 368 -1.08 -0.59 -22.15
N GLU A 369 -1.53 -0.47 -20.89
CA GLU A 369 -0.86 -1.11 -19.75
C GLU A 369 -0.92 -2.64 -19.82
N LEU A 370 -2.04 -3.24 -20.25
CA LEU A 370 -2.14 -4.69 -20.49
C LEU A 370 -1.17 -5.12 -21.60
N THR A 371 -1.03 -4.35 -22.67
CA THR A 371 -0.04 -4.59 -23.73
C THR A 371 1.39 -4.44 -23.21
N ALA A 372 1.67 -3.42 -22.40
CA ALA A 372 2.97 -3.25 -21.73
C ALA A 372 3.32 -4.48 -20.87
N PHE A 373 2.36 -5.01 -20.10
CA PHE A 373 2.52 -6.26 -19.35
C PHE A 373 2.95 -7.43 -20.25
N ARG A 374 2.30 -7.60 -21.40
CA ARG A 374 2.62 -8.68 -22.36
C ARG A 374 4.02 -8.51 -22.95
N LEU A 375 4.34 -7.30 -23.42
CA LEU A 375 5.63 -7.00 -24.04
C LEU A 375 6.80 -7.17 -23.06
N LEU A 376 6.61 -6.82 -21.78
CA LEU A 376 7.66 -6.91 -20.77
C LEU A 376 7.78 -8.32 -20.16
N PHE A 377 6.67 -8.99 -19.85
CA PHE A 377 6.66 -10.12 -18.90
C PHE A 377 6.14 -11.47 -19.43
N THR A 378 5.78 -11.56 -20.71
CA THR A 378 5.40 -12.86 -21.30
C THR A 378 6.47 -13.93 -21.05
N ASN A 379 6.04 -15.08 -20.51
CA ASN A 379 6.89 -16.23 -20.12
C ASN A 379 7.93 -15.94 -19.03
N ARG A 380 7.79 -14.87 -18.24
CA ARG A 380 8.66 -14.60 -17.08
C ARG A 380 8.02 -15.09 -15.78
N ASN A 381 8.85 -15.51 -14.83
CA ASN A 381 8.40 -15.83 -13.47
C ASN A 381 8.49 -14.60 -12.56
N LEU A 382 7.85 -14.65 -11.39
CA LEU A 382 7.81 -13.52 -10.43
C LEU A 382 9.19 -13.05 -9.95
N GLN A 383 10.17 -13.96 -9.80
CA GLN A 383 11.53 -13.58 -9.41
C GLN A 383 12.20 -12.74 -10.51
N ASP A 384 12.07 -13.16 -11.77
CA ASP A 384 12.62 -12.43 -12.92
C ASP A 384 11.96 -11.05 -13.08
N ILE A 385 10.67 -10.96 -12.77
CA ILE A 385 9.89 -9.71 -12.82
C ILE A 385 10.38 -8.74 -11.74
N ALA A 386 10.57 -9.21 -10.51
CA ALA A 386 11.10 -8.38 -9.41
C ALA A 386 12.54 -7.89 -9.70
N ASP A 387 13.40 -8.77 -10.23
CA ASP A 387 14.76 -8.37 -10.65
C ASP A 387 14.74 -7.32 -11.77
N LEU A 388 13.85 -7.46 -12.75
CA LEU A 388 13.66 -6.47 -13.81
C LEU A 388 13.20 -5.12 -13.25
N GLY A 389 12.20 -5.12 -12.36
CA GLY A 389 11.73 -3.90 -11.72
C GLY A 389 12.85 -3.17 -10.99
N ARG A 390 13.68 -3.91 -10.23
CA ARG A 390 14.87 -3.35 -9.58
C ARG A 390 15.86 -2.77 -10.59
N ARG A 391 16.24 -3.52 -11.64
CA ARG A 391 17.20 -3.04 -12.66
C ARG A 391 16.67 -1.81 -13.39
N PHE A 392 15.39 -1.80 -13.73
CA PHE A 392 14.72 -0.65 -14.33
C PHE A 392 14.86 0.58 -13.44
N HIS A 393 14.59 0.48 -12.13
CA HIS A 393 14.73 1.63 -11.22
C HIS A 393 16.18 2.09 -11.03
N GLN A 394 17.16 1.18 -11.16
CA GLN A 394 18.59 1.54 -11.17
C GLN A 394 18.99 2.32 -12.43
N GLU A 395 18.36 2.00 -13.56
CA GLU A 395 18.67 2.58 -14.88
C GLU A 395 17.62 3.62 -15.34
N HIS A 396 16.60 3.91 -14.53
CA HIS A 396 15.40 4.64 -14.92
C HIS A 396 15.73 6.00 -15.55
N HIS A 397 16.64 6.76 -14.95
CA HIS A 397 17.06 8.06 -15.50
C HIS A 397 17.61 7.92 -16.91
N THR A 398 18.51 6.96 -17.14
CA THR A 398 19.08 6.68 -18.46
C THR A 398 18.01 6.23 -19.46
N ILE A 399 17.08 5.38 -19.02
CA ILE A 399 16.00 4.85 -19.88
C ILE A 399 15.04 5.97 -20.31
N MET A 400 14.66 6.83 -19.37
CA MET A 400 13.69 7.89 -19.60
C MET A 400 14.28 9.10 -20.32
N GLU A 401 15.57 9.38 -20.13
CA GLU A 401 16.23 10.48 -20.86
C GLU A 401 16.45 10.12 -22.33
N GLY A 402 16.74 8.86 -22.65
CA GLY A 402 17.04 8.44 -24.01
C GLY A 402 18.26 9.17 -24.61
N ASN A 403 18.23 9.44 -25.92
CA ASN A 403 19.31 10.17 -26.59
C ASN A 403 19.20 11.69 -26.40
N GLU A 404 20.26 12.43 -26.75
CA GLU A 404 20.30 13.89 -26.57
C GLU A 404 19.15 14.63 -27.28
N ALA A 405 18.74 14.16 -28.47
CA ALA A 405 17.63 14.76 -29.21
C ALA A 405 16.30 14.64 -28.44
N LEU A 406 15.99 13.46 -27.91
CA LEU A 406 14.81 13.23 -27.09
C LEU A 406 14.85 14.05 -25.79
N GLN A 407 16.03 14.21 -25.17
CA GLN A 407 16.20 15.06 -23.99
C GLN A 407 15.92 16.53 -24.30
N GLN A 408 16.40 17.03 -25.44
CA GLN A 408 16.15 18.41 -25.86
C GLN A 408 14.67 18.64 -26.14
N GLU A 409 13.98 17.69 -26.79
CA GLU A 409 12.55 17.80 -27.05
C GLU A 409 11.73 17.73 -25.75
N ARG A 410 12.06 16.83 -24.83
CA ARG A 410 11.44 16.79 -23.49
C ARG A 410 11.64 18.11 -22.74
N LYS A 411 12.84 18.69 -22.80
CA LYS A 411 13.13 20.01 -22.20
C LYS A 411 12.30 21.11 -22.86
N ARG A 412 12.15 21.10 -24.18
CA ARG A 412 11.29 22.04 -24.91
C ARG A 412 9.83 21.91 -24.49
N PHE A 413 9.31 20.68 -24.44
CA PHE A 413 7.94 20.41 -24.00
C PHE A 413 7.71 20.90 -22.57
N ILE A 414 8.60 20.56 -21.64
CA ILE A 414 8.54 21.03 -20.26
C ILE A 414 8.60 22.56 -20.21
N ALA A 415 9.53 23.21 -20.93
CA ALA A 415 9.66 24.66 -20.95
C ALA A 415 8.42 25.37 -21.53
N GLN A 416 7.69 24.73 -22.45
CA GLN A 416 6.41 25.22 -22.96
C GLN A 416 5.26 25.05 -21.96
N GLN A 417 5.37 24.12 -21.00
CA GLN A 417 4.41 23.95 -19.90
C GLN A 417 4.71 24.82 -18.66
N VAL A 418 5.86 25.50 -18.60
CA VAL A 418 6.35 26.25 -17.41
C VAL A 418 5.56 27.53 -17.05
N ASP A 419 4.35 27.72 -17.59
CA ASP A 419 3.40 28.70 -17.07
C ASP A 419 2.39 28.12 -16.05
N GLY A 420 2.57 26.87 -15.56
CA GLY A 420 1.75 26.34 -14.46
C GLY A 420 2.41 25.24 -13.63
N ASP A 421 2.65 25.52 -12.35
CA ASP A 421 2.83 24.49 -11.31
C ASP A 421 1.54 23.63 -11.21
N TRP A 422 1.65 22.34 -10.86
CA TRP A 422 0.46 21.51 -10.59
C TRP A 422 -0.17 21.88 -9.24
N PRO A 423 -1.49 21.74 -9.06
CA PRO A 423 -2.14 22.13 -7.82
C PRO A 423 -1.71 21.23 -6.66
N GLY A 424 -1.29 21.84 -5.56
CA GLY A 424 -1.03 21.14 -4.29
C GLY A 424 -2.32 20.67 -3.62
N LEU A 425 -2.24 19.74 -2.66
CA LEU A 425 -3.41 19.21 -1.94
C LEU A 425 -4.18 20.29 -1.17
N SER A 426 -3.47 21.26 -0.59
CA SER A 426 -4.03 22.42 0.11
C SER A 426 -3.07 23.61 0.00
N ALA A 427 -3.34 24.72 0.68
CA ALA A 427 -2.36 25.79 0.84
C ALA A 427 -1.29 25.43 1.87
N LYS A 428 -0.16 26.15 1.89
CA LYS A 428 0.85 26.05 2.96
C LYS A 428 0.20 26.34 4.33
N ARG A 429 0.50 25.50 5.33
CA ARG A 429 -0.03 25.60 6.71
C ARG A 429 1.07 25.44 7.75
N GLN A 430 0.83 25.90 8.96
CA GLN A 430 1.70 25.65 10.12
C GLN A 430 0.93 24.81 11.15
N ALA A 431 1.52 23.71 11.60
CA ALA A 431 0.96 22.85 12.62
C ALA A 431 1.12 23.47 14.03
N PRO A 432 0.34 23.03 15.03
CA PRO A 432 0.42 23.55 16.41
C PRO A 432 1.81 23.44 17.04
N ASN A 433 2.59 22.43 16.64
CA ASN A 433 3.98 22.23 17.10
C ASN A 433 5.01 23.12 16.35
N GLY A 434 4.55 24.08 15.54
CA GLY A 434 5.38 25.08 14.87
C GLY A 434 5.97 24.64 13.53
N LEU A 435 5.84 23.36 13.14
CA LEU A 435 6.31 22.87 11.85
C LEU A 435 5.42 23.36 10.69
N TRP A 436 6.05 23.63 9.56
CA TRP A 436 5.37 24.02 8.32
C TRP A 436 5.04 22.81 7.46
N ILE A 437 3.87 22.83 6.86
CA ILE A 437 3.36 21.82 5.95
C ILE A 437 3.22 22.47 4.59
N VAL A 438 4.04 22.04 3.65
CA VAL A 438 4.23 22.70 2.35
C VAL A 438 3.93 21.70 1.24
N PRO A 439 2.85 21.89 0.46
CA PRO A 439 2.63 21.13 -0.77
C PRO A 439 3.77 21.39 -1.76
N GLU A 440 4.33 20.33 -2.35
CA GLU A 440 5.34 20.45 -3.41
C GLU A 440 4.62 20.38 -4.78
N THR A 441 4.56 21.53 -5.45
CA THR A 441 3.74 21.78 -6.66
C THR A 441 4.53 21.81 -7.95
N SER A 442 5.83 21.52 -7.90
CA SER A 442 6.72 21.62 -9.06
C SER A 442 7.87 20.62 -9.02
N LEU A 443 8.37 20.29 -10.21
CA LEU A 443 9.50 19.36 -10.37
C LEU A 443 10.75 19.86 -9.64
N ASN A 444 11.02 21.17 -9.71
CA ASN A 444 12.14 21.78 -9.02
C ASN A 444 11.96 21.72 -7.50
N GLY A 445 10.74 21.87 -7.00
CA GLY A 445 10.40 21.64 -5.59
C GLY A 445 10.74 20.22 -5.15
N LEU A 446 10.25 19.22 -5.89
CA LEU A 446 10.52 17.81 -5.61
C LEU A 446 12.00 17.46 -5.67
N LYS A 447 12.74 17.92 -6.70
CA LYS A 447 14.19 17.71 -6.82
C LYS A 447 14.97 18.32 -5.65
N ARG A 448 14.59 19.52 -5.22
CA ARG A 448 15.20 20.18 -4.05
C ARG A 448 14.96 19.38 -2.77
N VAL A 449 13.72 18.95 -2.53
CA VAL A 449 13.39 18.12 -1.36
C VAL A 449 14.12 16.78 -1.39
N SER A 450 14.18 16.14 -2.55
CA SER A 450 14.94 14.90 -2.75
C SER A 450 16.42 15.06 -2.45
N ALA A 451 17.04 16.16 -2.88
CA ALA A 451 18.44 16.45 -2.58
C ALA A 451 18.67 16.75 -1.10
N GLU A 452 17.74 17.44 -0.44
CA GLU A 452 17.85 17.80 0.98
C GLU A 452 17.68 16.60 1.91
N LEU A 453 16.74 15.71 1.59
CA LEU A 453 16.46 14.51 2.38
C LEU A 453 17.19 13.26 1.86
N ASP A 454 18.00 13.37 0.81
CA ASP A 454 18.66 12.23 0.15
C ASP A 454 17.73 11.01 -0.06
N HIS A 455 16.56 11.26 -0.65
CA HIS A 455 15.55 10.21 -0.83
C HIS A 455 14.75 10.38 -2.13
N CYS A 456 13.93 9.38 -2.47
CA CYS A 456 13.47 9.17 -3.84
C CYS A 456 12.35 10.10 -4.34
N VAL A 457 11.77 11.00 -3.53
CA VAL A 457 10.55 11.74 -3.94
C VAL A 457 10.74 12.71 -5.12
N GLY A 458 11.98 13.11 -5.43
CA GLY A 458 12.31 13.93 -6.61
C GLY A 458 13.05 13.17 -7.71
N ARG A 459 13.06 11.84 -7.65
CA ARG A 459 13.68 10.93 -8.61
C ARG A 459 12.68 9.81 -8.95
N GLY A 460 12.34 9.58 -10.21
CA GLY A 460 11.50 8.44 -10.59
C GLY A 460 10.08 8.83 -11.00
N SER A 461 9.08 8.08 -10.53
CA SER A 461 7.66 8.16 -10.94
C SER A 461 6.81 9.18 -10.16
N TYR A 462 7.35 9.76 -9.08
CA TYR A 462 6.62 10.64 -8.16
C TYR A 462 6.23 11.98 -8.78
N ASP A 463 7.10 12.57 -9.59
CA ASP A 463 6.84 13.81 -10.30
C ASP A 463 5.72 13.61 -11.35
N VAL A 464 5.78 12.52 -12.12
CA VAL A 464 4.74 12.15 -13.09
C VAL A 464 3.40 11.94 -12.39
N SER A 465 3.40 11.24 -11.26
CA SER A 465 2.18 10.98 -10.47
C SER A 465 1.61 12.26 -9.83
N ALA A 466 2.48 13.15 -9.34
CA ALA A 466 2.09 14.42 -8.73
C ALA A 466 1.55 15.41 -9.78
N GLU A 467 2.20 15.48 -10.94
CA GLU A 467 1.76 16.29 -12.08
C GLU A 467 0.34 15.89 -12.53
N ARG A 468 0.05 14.59 -12.60
CA ARG A 468 -1.28 14.06 -12.93
C ARG A 468 -2.31 14.22 -11.80
N CYS A 469 -1.88 14.69 -10.62
CA CYS A 469 -2.67 14.69 -9.40
C CYS A 469 -3.22 13.29 -9.04
N ASP A 470 -2.44 12.25 -9.35
CA ASP A 470 -2.68 10.86 -8.91
C ASP A 470 -2.02 10.59 -7.55
N CYS A 471 -1.07 11.45 -7.16
CA CYS A 471 -0.64 11.62 -5.80
C CYS A 471 -0.44 13.12 -5.49
N HIS A 472 -0.24 13.44 -4.20
CA HIS A 472 0.17 14.76 -3.76
C HIS A 472 1.31 14.63 -2.75
N ILE A 473 2.43 15.29 -3.05
CA ILE A 473 3.58 15.33 -2.16
C ILE A 473 3.47 16.56 -1.25
N VAL A 474 3.59 16.32 0.05
CA VAL A 474 3.60 17.37 1.08
C VAL A 474 4.85 17.21 1.91
N SER A 475 5.65 18.26 2.02
CA SER A 475 6.84 18.29 2.87
C SER A 475 6.52 18.91 4.22
N ILE A 476 7.07 18.32 5.28
CA ILE A 476 7.07 18.90 6.63
C ILE A 476 8.42 19.57 6.83
N LYS A 477 8.40 20.87 7.13
CA LYS A 477 9.59 21.72 7.24
C LYS A 477 9.67 22.39 8.60
N TYR A 478 10.88 22.63 9.09
CA TYR A 478 11.15 23.51 10.22
C TYR A 478 11.81 24.80 9.72
N VAL A 479 11.78 25.84 10.54
CA VAL A 479 12.56 27.06 10.30
C VAL A 479 13.91 26.89 10.99
N ASP A 480 14.99 26.90 10.23
CA ASP A 480 16.35 26.81 10.76
C ASP A 480 16.78 28.14 11.44
N PRO A 481 17.93 28.19 12.14
CA PRO A 481 18.39 29.42 12.79
C PRO A 481 18.64 30.59 11.83
N ALA A 482 18.82 30.33 10.53
CA ALA A 482 18.96 31.36 9.51
C ALA A 482 17.60 31.84 8.95
N GLY A 483 16.49 31.33 9.47
CA GLY A 483 15.14 31.65 9.02
C GLY A 483 14.71 30.90 7.75
N GLN A 484 15.49 29.93 7.28
CA GLN A 484 15.18 29.16 6.09
C GLN A 484 14.32 27.95 6.42
N LEU A 485 13.43 27.58 5.50
CA LEU A 485 12.65 26.36 5.62
C LEU A 485 13.49 25.16 5.19
N LYS A 486 13.72 24.25 6.13
CA LYS A 486 14.43 23.00 5.90
C LYS A 486 13.48 21.81 6.01
N CYS A 487 13.58 20.88 5.07
CA CYS A 487 12.77 19.67 5.07
C CYS A 487 13.17 18.73 6.20
N LEU A 488 12.16 18.22 6.91
CA LEU A 488 12.29 17.23 7.96
C LEU A 488 11.78 15.86 7.48
N SER A 489 10.72 15.86 6.69
CA SER A 489 10.13 14.66 6.07
C SER A 489 9.20 15.03 4.92
N THR A 490 8.76 14.02 4.18
CA THR A 490 7.70 14.15 3.15
C THR A 490 6.64 13.09 3.34
N ILE A 491 5.40 13.45 3.02
CA ILE A 491 4.25 12.57 2.95
C ILE A 491 3.78 12.52 1.50
N GLU A 492 3.55 11.32 0.99
CA GLU A 492 2.82 11.11 -0.26
C GLU A 492 1.37 10.74 0.06
N PHE A 493 0.43 11.55 -0.40
CA PHE A 493 -0.99 11.22 -0.39
C PHE A 493 -1.41 10.63 -1.73
N ALA A 494 -2.28 9.63 -1.73
CA ALA A 494 -2.98 9.22 -2.94
C ALA A 494 -3.89 10.35 -3.46
N GLY A 495 -4.16 10.36 -4.76
CA GLY A 495 -5.08 11.31 -5.39
C GLY A 495 -6.47 11.27 -4.75
N ILE A 496 -7.03 12.45 -4.51
CA ILE A 496 -8.35 12.60 -3.88
C ILE A 496 -9.47 12.48 -4.93
N LYS A 497 -10.65 12.01 -4.50
CA LYS A 497 -11.84 11.85 -5.36
C LYS A 497 -12.89 12.95 -5.14
N GLY A 498 -12.66 13.83 -4.17
CA GLY A 498 -13.52 14.93 -3.80
C GLY A 498 -12.87 15.78 -2.70
N PRO A 499 -13.52 16.87 -2.28
CA PRO A 499 -12.94 17.85 -1.35
C PRO A 499 -12.64 17.27 0.04
N ASN A 500 -13.33 16.18 0.40
CA ASN A 500 -13.22 15.51 1.71
C ASN A 500 -12.39 14.21 1.66
N GLY A 501 -11.64 13.97 0.58
CA GLY A 501 -10.72 12.85 0.45
C GLY A 501 -11.22 11.72 -0.48
N PRO A 502 -10.82 10.46 -0.22
CA PRO A 502 -10.11 9.98 0.96
C PRO A 502 -8.65 10.46 1.03
N PHE A 503 -8.20 10.88 2.21
CA PHE A 503 -6.80 11.27 2.48
C PHE A 503 -5.98 10.06 2.92
N VAL A 504 -5.52 9.27 1.94
CA VAL A 504 -4.71 8.07 2.20
C VAL A 504 -3.24 8.43 2.03
N SER A 505 -2.48 8.40 3.14
CA SER A 505 -1.02 8.46 3.09
C SER A 505 -0.50 7.14 2.55
N LYS A 506 0.18 7.17 1.39
CA LYS A 506 0.90 6.02 0.84
C LYS A 506 2.21 5.78 1.59
N GLN A 507 2.93 6.86 1.90
CA GLN A 507 4.18 6.81 2.65
C GLN A 507 4.48 8.14 3.34
N HIS A 508 5.22 8.05 4.44
CA HIS A 508 5.79 9.19 5.17
C HIS A 508 7.24 8.85 5.52
N ARG A 509 8.20 9.59 4.97
CA ARG A 509 9.64 9.29 5.06
C ARG A 509 10.47 10.53 5.37
N SER A 510 11.59 10.34 6.07
CA SER A 510 12.60 11.36 6.35
C SER A 510 13.89 11.10 5.55
N HIS A 511 15.00 11.66 6.03
CA HIS A 511 16.31 11.54 5.41
C HIS A 511 16.69 10.07 5.13
N GLY A 512 17.21 9.77 3.93
CA GLY A 512 17.62 8.41 3.54
C GLY A 512 16.47 7.40 3.50
N ASN A 513 15.24 7.84 3.19
CA ASN A 513 14.01 7.03 3.32
C ASN A 513 13.76 6.47 4.74
N GLY A 514 14.33 7.12 5.76
CA GLY A 514 14.16 6.76 7.16
C GLY A 514 12.74 6.98 7.69
N ALA A 515 12.49 6.51 8.91
CA ALA A 515 11.27 6.84 9.63
C ALA A 515 11.23 8.35 9.95
N PRO A 516 10.07 9.01 9.83
CA PRO A 516 9.94 10.41 10.22
C PRO A 516 10.17 10.59 11.74
N PRO A 517 10.71 11.74 12.16
CA PRO A 517 10.78 12.06 13.59
C PRO A 517 9.39 12.27 14.18
N ASP A 518 9.22 12.00 15.48
CA ASP A 518 7.91 12.04 16.16
C ASP A 518 7.19 13.41 15.98
N SER A 519 7.93 14.52 15.94
CA SER A 519 7.35 15.85 15.69
C SER A 519 6.77 16.01 14.28
N ALA A 520 7.36 15.35 13.29
CA ALA A 520 6.79 15.30 11.95
C ALA A 520 5.56 14.40 11.90
N GLU A 521 5.55 13.25 12.60
CA GLU A 521 4.36 12.39 12.69
C GLU A 521 3.18 13.09 13.37
N GLU A 522 3.45 13.89 14.41
CA GLU A 522 2.45 14.71 15.08
C GLU A 522 1.86 15.77 14.12
N ALA A 523 2.72 16.50 13.40
CA ALA A 523 2.29 17.49 12.42
C ALA A 523 1.48 16.86 11.26
N ALA A 524 1.91 15.68 10.79
CA ALA A 524 1.21 14.91 9.78
C ALA A 524 -0.18 14.47 10.26
N SER A 525 -0.25 13.93 11.48
CA SER A 525 -1.50 13.46 12.10
C SER A 525 -2.50 14.59 12.27
N TRP A 526 -2.04 15.74 12.78
CA TRP A 526 -2.84 16.95 12.88
C TRP A 526 -3.37 17.38 11.50
N TYR A 527 -2.50 17.47 10.50
CA TYR A 527 -2.88 17.89 9.15
C TYR A 527 -3.94 16.99 8.51
N VAL A 528 -3.77 15.67 8.62
CA VAL A 528 -4.75 14.70 8.12
C VAL A 528 -6.07 14.80 8.90
N GLY A 529 -6.03 14.98 10.22
CA GLY A 529 -7.23 15.22 11.03
C GLY A 529 -7.96 16.51 10.64
N SER A 530 -7.23 17.59 10.43
CA SER A 530 -7.77 18.88 9.99
C SER A 530 -8.32 18.86 8.57
N LEU A 531 -7.71 18.10 7.65
CA LEU A 531 -8.28 17.85 6.32
C LEU A 531 -9.60 17.06 6.41
N LYS A 532 -9.63 15.97 7.19
CA LYS A 532 -10.83 15.12 7.35
C LYS A 532 -12.00 15.83 8.01
N SER A 533 -11.73 16.71 8.96
CA SER A 533 -12.74 17.53 9.65
C SER A 533 -13.19 18.75 8.82
N GLY A 534 -12.54 19.04 7.69
CA GLY A 534 -12.82 20.21 6.87
C GLY A 534 -12.26 21.53 7.43
N GLN A 535 -11.44 21.47 8.49
CA GLN A 535 -10.76 22.64 9.04
C GLN A 535 -9.70 23.21 8.07
N ILE A 536 -9.05 22.33 7.30
CA ILE A 536 -8.19 22.72 6.18
C ILE A 536 -8.93 22.37 4.90
N GLU A 537 -9.24 23.40 4.12
CA GLU A 537 -9.81 23.24 2.78
C GLU A 537 -8.78 22.66 1.81
N THR A 538 -9.23 21.73 0.97
CA THR A 538 -8.43 21.18 -0.12
C THR A 538 -8.52 22.07 -1.35
N ASN A 539 -7.49 22.07 -2.20
CA ASN A 539 -7.55 22.77 -3.48
C ASN A 539 -8.35 21.96 -4.53
N TRP A 540 -9.44 21.29 -4.14
CA TRP A 540 -10.16 20.33 -4.98
C TRP A 540 -10.64 20.92 -6.31
N GLU A 541 -11.19 22.14 -6.30
CA GLU A 541 -11.64 22.78 -7.54
C GLU A 541 -10.46 23.05 -8.48
N GLN A 542 -9.29 23.43 -7.97
CA GLN A 542 -8.10 23.61 -8.80
C GLN A 542 -7.60 22.27 -9.34
N ILE A 543 -7.58 21.21 -8.52
CA ILE A 543 -7.20 19.86 -8.95
C ILE A 543 -8.15 19.36 -10.05
N LYS A 544 -9.45 19.54 -9.86
CA LYS A 544 -10.48 19.16 -10.82
C LYS A 544 -10.35 19.95 -12.12
N ILE A 545 -10.21 21.27 -12.04
CA ILE A 545 -10.01 22.14 -13.21
C ILE A 545 -8.71 21.76 -13.92
N PHE A 546 -7.62 21.53 -13.21
CA PHE A 546 -6.35 21.12 -13.79
C PHE A 546 -6.50 19.81 -14.57
N LYS A 547 -7.13 18.79 -13.96
CA LYS A 547 -7.50 17.55 -14.65
C LYS A 547 -8.40 17.79 -15.87
N ASP A 548 -9.38 18.70 -15.78
CA ASP A 548 -10.36 18.98 -16.84
C ASP A 548 -9.79 19.85 -17.99
N VAL A 549 -8.91 20.81 -17.71
CA VAL A 549 -8.30 21.73 -18.68
C VAL A 549 -7.18 21.05 -19.45
N ASP A 550 -6.40 20.21 -18.76
CA ASP A 550 -5.49 19.29 -19.44
C ASP A 550 -6.25 18.41 -20.43
N LEU A 551 -7.48 17.97 -20.16
CA LEU A 551 -8.23 17.17 -21.14
C LEU A 551 -8.59 17.90 -22.45
N ARG A 552 -8.45 19.24 -22.56
CA ARG A 552 -9.02 20.01 -23.69
C ARG A 552 -8.03 20.65 -24.67
N ASN A 553 -6.75 20.84 -24.34
CA ASN A 553 -5.88 21.73 -25.12
C ASN A 553 -4.64 21.10 -25.80
N THR A 554 -4.32 19.82 -25.58
CA THR A 554 -3.18 19.15 -26.23
C THR A 554 -3.41 17.66 -26.42
N ASP A 555 -2.71 17.08 -27.40
CA ASP A 555 -2.62 15.64 -27.64
C ASP A 555 -2.26 14.90 -26.34
N SER A 556 -3.12 13.95 -25.94
CA SER A 556 -2.98 13.27 -24.65
C SER A 556 -1.77 12.34 -24.59
N ILE A 557 -1.32 11.82 -25.74
CA ILE A 557 -0.13 10.97 -25.82
C ILE A 557 1.12 11.83 -25.70
N GLU A 558 1.19 12.95 -26.42
CA GLU A 558 2.32 13.88 -26.35
C GLU A 558 2.54 14.38 -24.91
N ARG A 559 1.45 14.63 -24.17
CA ARG A 559 1.53 14.95 -22.73
C ARG A 559 2.02 13.79 -21.88
N ALA A 560 1.59 12.56 -22.19
CA ALA A 560 1.98 11.39 -21.42
C ALA A 560 3.47 11.06 -21.61
N CYS A 561 3.96 11.13 -22.85
CA CYS A 561 5.33 10.75 -23.22
C CYS A 561 6.33 11.91 -23.16
N LYS A 562 5.84 13.16 -23.16
CA LYS A 562 6.63 14.41 -23.09
C LYS A 562 7.54 14.65 -24.31
N TYR A 563 7.18 14.16 -25.48
CA TYR A 563 7.86 14.42 -26.75
C TYR A 563 6.89 14.28 -27.92
N ASP A 564 7.20 14.88 -29.07
CA ASP A 564 6.35 14.75 -30.26
C ASP A 564 6.42 13.32 -30.83
N TRP A 565 5.42 12.51 -30.51
CA TRP A 565 5.35 11.11 -30.94
C TRP A 565 5.09 10.96 -32.44
N ARG A 566 4.75 12.05 -33.15
CA ARG A 566 4.58 12.04 -34.61
C ARG A 566 5.91 11.95 -35.35
N GLU A 567 6.99 12.35 -34.68
CA GLU A 567 8.35 12.28 -35.23
C GLU A 567 8.95 10.90 -34.98
N PRO A 568 9.26 10.11 -36.04
CA PRO A 568 9.73 8.73 -35.89
C PRO A 568 11.04 8.64 -35.11
N GLU A 569 11.89 9.66 -35.21
CA GLU A 569 13.16 9.71 -34.49
C GLU A 569 12.98 9.71 -32.96
N TYR A 570 11.96 10.40 -32.44
CA TYR A 570 11.70 10.45 -30.99
C TYR A 570 11.03 9.17 -30.50
N VAL A 571 10.11 8.59 -31.27
CA VAL A 571 9.50 7.29 -30.93
C VAL A 571 10.56 6.20 -30.91
N PHE A 572 11.46 6.18 -31.89
CA PHE A 572 12.59 5.25 -31.93
C PHE A 572 13.53 5.48 -30.74
N ALA A 573 13.93 6.72 -30.50
CA ALA A 573 14.83 7.08 -29.39
C ALA A 573 14.25 6.74 -28.01
N ALA A 574 12.93 6.86 -27.84
CA ALA A 574 12.23 6.49 -26.61
C ALA A 574 12.11 4.97 -26.46
N THR A 575 12.02 4.22 -27.56
CA THR A 575 11.82 2.75 -27.54
C THR A 575 13.12 1.98 -27.27
N VAL A 576 14.22 2.40 -27.89
CA VAL A 576 15.51 1.66 -27.84
C VAL A 576 16.01 1.34 -26.43
N PRO A 577 16.00 2.28 -25.45
CA PRO A 577 16.49 2.00 -24.10
C PRO A 577 15.71 0.90 -23.37
N TRP A 578 14.45 0.64 -23.76
CA TRP A 578 13.61 -0.40 -23.15
C TRP A 578 13.85 -1.79 -23.74
N HIS A 579 14.53 -1.89 -24.87
CA HIS A 579 14.74 -3.15 -25.58
C HIS A 579 15.34 -4.28 -24.70
N PRO A 580 16.32 -4.03 -23.82
CA PRO A 580 16.84 -5.06 -22.90
C PRO A 580 15.79 -5.63 -21.91
N PHE A 581 14.72 -4.88 -21.64
CA PHE A 581 13.67 -5.24 -20.68
C PHE A 581 12.54 -6.07 -21.30
N LEU A 582 12.35 -5.98 -22.63
CA LEU A 582 11.33 -6.72 -23.36
C LEU A 582 11.42 -8.24 -23.11
N ALA A 583 10.29 -8.94 -23.16
CA ALA A 583 10.29 -10.40 -23.10
C ALA A 583 11.06 -10.99 -24.28
N LYS A 584 11.57 -12.21 -24.12
CA LYS A 584 12.47 -12.83 -25.11
C LYS A 584 11.85 -12.93 -26.51
N SER A 585 10.53 -13.09 -26.60
CA SER A 585 9.79 -13.13 -27.86
C SER A 585 9.81 -11.81 -28.64
N PHE A 586 9.97 -10.67 -27.95
CA PHE A 586 9.95 -9.34 -28.56
C PHE A 586 11.33 -8.73 -28.74
N ARG A 587 12.35 -9.22 -28.01
CA ARG A 587 13.75 -8.76 -28.12
C ARG A 587 14.42 -9.03 -29.48
N GLY A 588 13.81 -9.82 -30.34
CA GLY A 588 14.32 -10.09 -31.69
C GLY A 588 13.71 -9.21 -32.77
N LEU A 589 12.68 -8.43 -32.43
CA LEU A 589 11.92 -7.65 -33.40
C LEU A 589 12.67 -6.35 -33.74
N THR A 590 12.63 -5.96 -35.01
CA THR A 590 13.01 -4.59 -35.40
C THR A 590 11.96 -3.59 -34.91
N PHE A 591 12.28 -2.29 -35.00
CA PHE A 591 11.32 -1.24 -34.66
C PHE A 591 10.05 -1.32 -35.50
N GLU A 592 10.19 -1.58 -36.81
CA GLU A 592 9.08 -1.73 -37.75
C GLU A 592 8.26 -2.99 -37.45
N GLU A 593 8.91 -4.11 -37.12
CA GLU A 593 8.22 -5.34 -36.73
C GLU A 593 7.43 -5.18 -35.43
N LEU A 594 7.99 -4.45 -34.45
CA LEU A 594 7.29 -4.14 -33.21
C LEU A 594 6.09 -3.21 -33.46
N LEU A 595 6.25 -2.19 -34.30
CA LEU A 595 5.19 -1.27 -34.70
C LEU A 595 4.00 -2.01 -35.33
N GLN A 596 4.27 -3.04 -36.13
CA GLN A 596 3.27 -3.85 -36.83
C GLN A 596 2.79 -5.06 -36.00
N SER A 597 3.27 -5.22 -34.77
CA SER A 597 2.85 -6.34 -33.92
C SER A 597 1.36 -6.26 -33.59
N PRO A 598 0.66 -7.41 -33.48
CA PRO A 598 -0.76 -7.43 -33.07
C PRO A 598 -1.01 -6.75 -31.72
N GLU A 599 -0.05 -6.85 -30.81
CA GLU A 599 -0.11 -6.22 -29.49
C GLU A 599 -0.19 -4.69 -29.58
N ILE A 600 0.59 -4.07 -30.48
CA ILE A 600 0.59 -2.60 -30.67
C ILE A 600 -0.60 -2.15 -31.49
N THR A 601 -0.89 -2.83 -32.61
CA THR A 601 -1.98 -2.43 -33.52
C THR A 601 -3.36 -2.51 -32.88
N SER A 602 -3.60 -3.47 -31.98
CA SER A 602 -4.86 -3.59 -31.23
C SER A 602 -5.17 -2.41 -30.31
N ILE A 603 -4.17 -1.62 -29.89
CA ILE A 603 -4.39 -0.42 -29.09
C ILE A 603 -4.96 0.71 -29.95
N ALA A 604 -4.52 0.80 -31.21
CA ALA A 604 -4.94 1.85 -32.13
C ALA A 604 -6.45 1.78 -32.44
N ASP A 605 -7.02 0.58 -32.48
CA ASP A 605 -8.46 0.36 -32.66
C ASP A 605 -9.32 1.01 -31.56
N GLY A 606 -8.72 1.29 -30.39
CA GLY A 606 -9.38 1.95 -29.27
C GLY A 606 -9.34 3.48 -29.33
N PHE A 607 -8.55 4.09 -30.22
CA PHE A 607 -8.49 5.54 -30.32
C PHE A 607 -9.79 6.09 -30.88
N ALA A 608 -10.30 7.16 -30.25
CA ALA A 608 -11.46 7.87 -30.78
C ALA A 608 -11.14 8.40 -32.19
N PRO A 609 -12.09 8.34 -33.15
CA PRO A 609 -11.91 8.96 -34.45
C PRO A 609 -11.54 10.43 -34.28
N ASP A 610 -10.58 10.90 -35.07
CA ASP A 610 -10.13 12.30 -35.02
C ASP A 610 -11.33 13.23 -35.29
N ILE A 611 -11.87 13.83 -34.22
CA ILE A 611 -13.06 14.68 -34.28
C ILE A 611 -12.80 15.90 -35.19
N LEU A 612 -11.54 16.33 -35.32
CA LEU A 612 -11.15 17.41 -36.22
C LEU A 612 -11.15 17.00 -37.70
N ARG A 613 -10.98 15.70 -38.02
CA ARG A 613 -11.23 15.18 -39.38
C ARG A 613 -12.73 15.09 -39.72
N MET A 614 -13.61 14.98 -38.72
CA MET A 614 -15.07 14.97 -38.94
C MET A 614 -15.69 16.35 -39.16
N GLN A 615 -14.96 17.44 -38.86
CA GLN A 615 -15.42 18.83 -39.08
C GLN A 615 -14.92 19.46 -40.40
N ARG A 616 -14.18 18.71 -41.22
CA ARG A 616 -13.83 19.08 -42.60
C ARG A 616 -14.63 18.23 -43.57
#